data_AF-A0A2S9GFG9-F1
#
_entry.id   AF-A0A2S9GFG9-F1
#
_cell.length_a   1.000
_cell.length_b   1.000
_cell.length_c   1.000
_cell.angle_alpha   90.00
_cell.angle_beta   90.00
_cell.angle_gamma   90.00
#
_symmetry.space_group_name_H-M   'P 1'
#
loop_
_entity.id
_entity.type
_entity.pdbx_description
1 polymer ?
#
loop_
_entity_poly.entity_id
_entity_poly.type
_entity_poly.pdbx_seq_one_letter_code
_entity_poly.pdbx_strand_id
1 'polypeptide(L)'
;MSDVVDVTTGPIRGSTKLYRNGVPFRRVRLTNGEHLDLYDTSGPYTHGDAVIDLEAGLPRRTITRDRGTQLQRARAGEITAEMA
;
A
#
# COMPACT_ATOMS: atom_id res chain seq x y z
N MET A 1 -17.59 5.43 27.37
CA MET A 1 -17.20 6.34 26.28
C MET A 1 -15.84 5.83 25.84
N SER A 2 -15.80 5.01 24.80
CA SER A 2 -14.53 4.50 24.27
C SER A 2 -13.77 5.68 23.69
N ASP A 3 -12.56 5.94 24.17
CA ASP A 3 -11.66 6.91 23.55
C ASP A 3 -11.46 6.50 22.09
N VAL A 4 -12.04 7.27 21.17
CA VAL A 4 -11.78 7.07 19.75
C VAL A 4 -10.34 7.46 19.53
N VAL A 5 -9.50 6.48 19.22
CA VAL A 5 -8.10 6.72 18.86
C VAL A 5 -8.11 7.42 17.51
N ASP A 6 -7.81 8.72 17.51
CA ASP A 6 -7.67 9.50 16.28
C ASP A 6 -6.31 9.19 15.63
N VAL A 7 -6.33 8.86 14.35
CA VAL A 7 -5.13 8.56 13.56
C VAL A 7 -5.09 9.45 12.32
N THR A 8 -3.90 9.95 12.00
CA THR A 8 -3.71 10.81 10.83
C THR A 8 -4.01 10.03 9.55
N THR A 9 -4.99 10.50 8.79
CA THR A 9 -5.38 9.95 7.49
C THR A 9 -5.42 11.02 6.41
N GLY A 10 -5.61 10.59 5.17
CA GLY A 10 -5.73 11.46 4.00
C GLY A 10 -4.41 11.65 3.24
N PRO A 11 -4.46 12.23 2.03
CA PRO A 11 -3.28 12.36 1.18
C PRO A 11 -2.12 13.08 1.87
N ILE A 12 -0.92 12.53 1.76
CA ILE A 12 0.30 13.21 2.23
C ILE A 12 0.43 14.52 1.44
N ARG A 13 0.49 15.64 2.17
CA ARG A 13 0.50 17.00 1.61
C ARG A 13 1.43 17.12 0.40
N GLY A 14 0.90 17.69 -0.68
CA GLY A 14 1.64 17.89 -1.94
C GLY A 14 1.79 16.64 -2.80
N SER A 15 1.15 15.52 -2.42
CA SER A 15 1.17 14.29 -3.20
C SER A 15 -0.19 13.60 -3.28
N THR A 16 -0.37 12.77 -4.29
CA THR A 16 -1.55 11.91 -4.47
C THR A 16 -1.13 10.45 -4.59
N LYS A 17 -1.87 9.53 -3.96
CA LYS A 17 -1.67 8.09 -4.12
C LYS A 17 -1.83 7.68 -5.58
N LEU A 18 -1.00 6.76 -6.05
CA LEU A 18 -1.18 6.06 -7.32
C LEU A 18 -0.80 4.59 -7.16
N TYR A 19 -1.22 3.77 -8.12
CA TYR A 19 -0.86 2.35 -8.18
C TYR A 19 -0.31 2.02 -9.57
N ARG A 20 0.76 1.23 -9.62
CA ARG A 20 1.30 0.65 -10.85
C ARG A 20 1.35 -0.85 -10.68
N ASN A 21 0.64 -1.60 -11.52
CA ASN A 21 0.55 -3.06 -11.44
C ASN A 21 0.21 -3.56 -10.02
N GLY A 22 -0.63 -2.82 -9.28
CA GLY A 22 -1.01 -3.14 -7.90
C GLY A 22 0.00 -2.75 -6.81
N VAL A 23 1.13 -2.13 -7.17
CA VAL A 23 2.16 -1.63 -6.23
C VAL A 23 1.92 -0.14 -5.94
N PRO A 24 1.90 0.29 -4.65
CA PRO A 24 1.60 1.67 -4.27
C PRO A 24 2.78 2.61 -4.44
N PHE A 25 2.50 3.81 -4.95
CA PHE A 25 3.40 4.95 -5.00
C PHE A 25 2.62 6.22 -4.64
N ARG A 26 3.33 7.34 -4.46
CA ARG A 26 2.73 8.67 -4.40
C ARG A 26 3.37 9.61 -5.41
N ARG A 27 2.55 10.42 -6.08
CA ARG A 27 2.98 11.38 -7.09
C ARG A 27 3.08 12.76 -6.49
N VAL A 28 4.25 13.38 -6.61
CA VAL A 28 4.44 14.81 -6.36
C VAL A 28 4.43 15.52 -7.70
N ARG A 29 3.52 16.49 -7.87
CA ARG A 29 3.52 17.37 -9.05
C ARG A 29 4.53 18.49 -8.84
N LEU A 30 5.38 18.71 -9.83
CA LEU A 30 6.40 19.77 -9.81
C LEU A 30 5.88 21.01 -10.53
N THR A 31 6.47 22.17 -10.23
CA THR A 31 6.05 23.46 -10.81
C THR A 31 6.42 23.62 -12.29
N ASN A 32 7.32 22.78 -12.81
CA ASN A 32 7.69 22.72 -14.23
C ASN A 32 6.73 21.85 -15.08
N GLY A 33 5.62 21.38 -14.51
CA GLY A 33 4.66 20.50 -15.18
C GLY A 33 5.02 19.01 -15.13
N GLU A 34 6.20 18.65 -14.63
CA GLU A 34 6.62 17.27 -14.44
C GLU A 34 6.09 16.69 -13.11
N HIS A 35 6.47 15.44 -12.85
CA HIS A 35 6.17 14.78 -11.59
C HIS A 35 7.31 13.86 -11.14
N LEU A 36 7.39 13.65 -9.84
CA LEU A 36 8.23 12.63 -9.22
C LEU A 36 7.34 11.61 -8.51
N ASP A 37 7.49 10.34 -8.86
CA ASP A 37 6.82 9.24 -8.18
C ASP A 37 7.75 8.66 -7.11
N LEU A 38 7.28 8.66 -5.86
CA LEU A 38 8.00 8.16 -4.71
C LEU A 38 7.40 6.84 -4.25
N TYR A 39 8.24 5.96 -3.71
CA TYR A 39 7.78 4.78 -2.99
C TYR A 39 6.90 5.19 -1.81
N ASP A 40 5.82 4.46 -1.57
CA ASP A 40 4.81 4.85 -0.58
C ASP A 40 4.32 3.68 0.29
N THR A 41 4.91 3.57 1.48
CA THR A 41 4.59 2.56 2.50
C THR A 41 3.38 2.90 3.35
N SER A 42 2.73 4.07 3.16
CA SER A 42 1.64 4.53 4.03
C SER A 42 0.33 3.75 3.88
N GLY A 43 0.24 2.84 2.90
CA GLY A 43 -0.93 1.99 2.70
C GLY A 43 -2.22 2.78 2.38
N PRO A 44 -3.41 2.22 2.70
CA PRO A 44 -4.69 2.87 2.49
C PRO A 44 -4.92 4.13 3.32
N TYR A 45 -4.17 4.35 4.41
CA TYR A 45 -4.35 5.50 5.31
C TYR A 45 -4.19 6.85 4.62
N THR A 46 -3.47 6.92 3.50
CA THR A 46 -3.26 8.15 2.73
C THR A 46 -3.99 8.16 1.38
N HIS A 47 -4.86 7.18 1.16
CA HIS A 47 -5.73 7.14 0.00
C HIS A 47 -6.97 7.98 0.28
N GLY A 48 -7.30 8.92 -0.63
CA GLY A 48 -8.39 9.89 -0.42
C GLY A 48 -9.77 9.26 -0.22
N ASP A 49 -9.99 8.09 -0.81
CA ASP A 49 -11.30 7.42 -0.82
C ASP A 49 -11.36 6.20 0.13
N ALA A 50 -10.32 5.97 0.94
CA ALA A 50 -10.29 4.82 1.84
C ALA A 50 -11.07 5.09 3.14
N VAL A 51 -12.01 4.19 3.46
CA VAL A 51 -12.66 4.15 4.78
C VAL A 51 -11.74 3.39 5.74
N ILE A 52 -11.30 4.05 6.80
CA ILE A 52 -10.42 3.47 7.83
C ILE A 52 -11.24 3.11 9.06
N ASP A 53 -11.37 1.82 9.33
CA ASP A 53 -11.95 1.25 10.54
C ASP A 53 -10.85 0.43 11.25
N LEU A 54 -10.42 0.91 12.42
CA LEU A 54 -9.35 0.29 13.19
C LEU A 54 -9.77 -1.04 13.83
N GLU A 55 -11.06 -1.19 14.18
CA GLU A 55 -11.59 -2.40 14.80
C GLU A 55 -11.79 -3.50 13.76
N ALA A 56 -12.25 -3.15 12.55
CA ALA A 56 -12.39 -4.10 11.45
C ALA A 56 -11.03 -4.46 10.81
N GLY A 57 -10.05 -3.56 10.90
CA GLY A 57 -8.76 -3.67 10.25
C GLY A 57 -8.82 -3.41 8.73
N LEU A 58 -7.66 -3.44 8.08
CA LEU A 58 -7.57 -3.17 6.64
C LEU A 58 -8.10 -4.35 5.79
N PRO A 59 -8.56 -4.08 4.55
CA PRO A 59 -8.93 -5.12 3.60
C PRO A 59 -7.82 -6.17 3.43
N ARG A 60 -8.17 -7.44 3.61
CA ARG A 60 -7.23 -8.55 3.50
C ARG A 60 -6.92 -8.84 2.03
N ARG A 61 -5.64 -9.08 1.72
CA ARG A 61 -5.24 -9.66 0.43
C ARG A 61 -5.39 -11.17 0.48
N THR A 62 -5.71 -11.77 -0.66
CA THR A 62 -5.62 -13.23 -0.81
C THR A 62 -4.19 -13.66 -0.59
N ILE A 63 -3.99 -14.61 0.34
CA ILE A 63 -2.69 -15.15 0.69
C ILE A 63 -2.67 -16.62 0.33
N THR A 64 -1.62 -17.07 -0.35
CA THR A 64 -1.45 -18.48 -0.66
C THR A 64 -0.88 -19.20 0.55
N ARG A 65 -1.67 -20.10 1.15
CA ARG A 65 -1.24 -20.95 2.26
C ARG A 65 -0.72 -22.30 1.73
N ASP A 66 -0.01 -23.03 2.59
CA ASP A 66 0.38 -24.43 2.37
C ASP A 66 1.32 -24.67 1.17
N ARG A 67 2.05 -23.64 0.73
CA ARG A 67 3.07 -23.73 -0.34
C ARG A 67 4.50 -23.43 0.12
N GLY A 68 4.73 -23.49 1.43
CA GLY A 68 6.03 -23.16 2.03
C GLY A 68 6.34 -21.66 2.01
N THR A 69 7.59 -21.33 2.28
CA THR A 69 8.10 -19.95 2.37
C THR A 69 8.52 -19.41 1.01
N GLN A 70 8.64 -18.08 0.90
CA GLN A 70 9.18 -17.43 -0.31
C GLN A 70 10.59 -17.94 -0.66
N LEU A 71 11.43 -18.25 0.33
CA LEU A 71 12.76 -18.82 0.11
C LEU A 71 12.70 -20.22 -0.52
N GLN A 72 11.81 -21.09 -0.05
CA GLN A 72 11.65 -22.43 -0.61
C GLN A 72 11.18 -22.36 -2.07
N ARG A 73 10.23 -21.46 -2.35
CA ARG A 73 9.69 -21.24 -3.70
C ARG A 73 10.74 -20.65 -4.64
N ALA A 74 11.51 -19.67 -4.19
CA ALA A 74 12.65 -19.12 -4.94
C ALA A 74 13.69 -20.20 -5.27
N ARG A 75 14.06 -21.04 -4.28
CA ARG A 75 14.99 -22.17 -4.49
C ARG A 75 14.46 -23.20 -5.49
N ALA A 76 13.15 -23.35 -5.61
CA ALA A 76 12.49 -24.20 -6.60
C ALA A 76 12.33 -23.53 -7.99
N GLY A 77 12.82 -22.29 -8.17
CA GLY A 77 12.73 -21.55 -9.42
C GLY A 77 11.37 -20.89 -9.68
N GLU A 78 10.49 -20.81 -8.68
CA GLU A 78 9.18 -20.17 -8.79
C GLU A 78 9.27 -18.66 -8.54
N ILE A 79 8.77 -17.84 -9.47
CA ILE A 79 8.55 -16.40 -9.26
C ILE A 79 7.11 -16.21 -8.76
N THR A 80 6.97 -15.66 -7.57
CA THR A 80 5.68 -15.47 -6.89
C THR A 80 5.09 -14.09 -7.19
N ALA A 81 3.80 -13.89 -6.89
CA ALA A 81 3.17 -12.58 -7.03
C ALA A 81 3.77 -11.51 -6.09
N GLU A 82 4.43 -11.92 -5.01
CA GLU A 82 5.15 -11.01 -4.12
C GLU A 82 6.55 -10.62 -4.63
N MET A 83 7.10 -11.37 -5.60
CA MET A 83 8.40 -11.07 -6.21
C MET A 83 8.30 -10.16 -7.45
N ALA A 84 7.14 -10.15 -8.12
CA ALA A 84 6.86 -9.39 -9.34
C ALA A 84 6.33 -7.98 -9.02
#